data_AF-A0A8B3NJL0-F1
#
_entry.id   AF-A0A8B3NJL0-F1
#
_cell.length_a   1.000
_cell.length_b   1.000
_cell.length_c   1.000
_cell.angle_alpha   90.00
_cell.angle_beta   90.00
_cell.angle_gamma   90.00
#
_symmetry.space_group_name_H-M   'P 1'
#
loop_
_entity.id
_entity.type
_entity.pdbx_description
1 polymer ?
#
loop_
_entity_poly.entity_id
_entity_poly.type
_entity_poly.pdbx_seq_one_letter_code
_entity_poly.pdbx_strand_id
1 'polypeptide(L)' 'EQGLIKVIPAEYMRHAHHWLILHGRYVCKARKPDCPVCVIADICKSKEKTTDLPAPLIELAPLDETEDRAIGVS' A
#
# COMPACT_ATOMS: atom_id res chain seq x y z
N GLU A 1 16.33 10.90 2.07
CA GLU A 1 16.12 9.46 1.77
C GLU A 1 16.77 8.48 2.76
N GLN A 2 17.87 8.85 3.45
CA GLN A 2 18.64 7.95 4.33
C GLN A 2 17.89 7.29 5.50
N GLY A 3 16.75 7.85 5.94
CA GLY A 3 15.97 7.27 7.04
C GLY A 3 15.24 5.98 6.66
N LEU A 4 14.65 5.93 5.47
CA LEU A 4 13.90 4.77 4.98
C LEU A 4 14.84 3.59 4.69
N ILE A 5 16.03 3.87 4.14
CA ILE A 5 17.07 2.88 3.82
C ILE A 5 17.49 2.07 5.05
N LYS A 6 17.46 2.66 6.25
CA LYS A 6 17.88 2.00 7.49
C LYS A 6 16.83 1.06 8.08
N VAL A 7 15.55 1.23 7.71
CA VAL A 7 14.42 0.54 8.33
C VAL A 7 13.84 -0.52 7.39
N ILE A 8 13.92 -0.29 6.08
CA ILE A 8 13.38 -1.21 5.07
C ILE A 8 14.38 -2.34 4.82
N PRO A 9 14.00 -3.62 5.01
CA PRO A 9 14.84 -4.76 4.64
C PRO A 9 15.22 -4.73 3.15
N ALA A 10 16.44 -5.18 2.83
CA ALA A 10 17.00 -5.06 1.49
C ALA A 10 16.12 -5.69 0.39
N GLU A 11 15.45 -6.80 0.69
CA GLU A 11 14.54 -7.50 -0.22
C GLU A 11 13.33 -6.66 -0.64
N TYR A 12 12.89 -5.72 0.20
CA TYR A 12 11.74 -4.87 -0.08
C TYR A 12 12.13 -3.50 -0.65
N MET A 13 13.41 -3.13 -0.70
CA MET A 13 13.84 -1.78 -1.06
C MET A 13 13.30 -1.28 -2.41
N ARG A 14 13.30 -2.15 -3.42
CA ARG A 14 12.78 -1.81 -4.76
C ARG A 14 11.26 -1.60 -4.74
N HIS A 15 10.54 -2.41 -3.98
CA HIS A 15 9.07 -2.39 -3.97
C HIS A 15 8.51 -1.34 -3.01
N ALA A 16 9.15 -1.15 -1.86
CA ALA A 16 8.73 -0.24 -0.81
C ALA A 16 8.63 1.21 -1.31
N HIS A 17 9.57 1.65 -2.16
CA HIS A 17 9.50 2.97 -2.79
C HIS A 17 8.20 3.14 -3.59
N HIS A 18 7.89 2.17 -4.47
CA HIS A 18 6.66 2.20 -5.27
C HIS A 18 5.41 2.12 -4.38
N TRP A 19 5.40 1.26 -3.36
CA TRP A 19 4.27 1.15 -2.44
C TRP A 19 3.98 2.47 -1.73
N LEU A 20 5.01 3.18 -1.25
CA LEU A 20 4.83 4.48 -0.60
C LEU A 20 4.29 5.54 -1.57
N ILE A 21 4.78 5.57 -2.81
CA ILE A 21 4.28 6.48 -3.85
C ILE A 21 2.81 6.19 -4.18
N LEU A 22 2.47 4.93 -4.43
CA LEU A 22 1.12 4.51 -4.76
C LEU A 22 0.17 4.79 -3.58
N HIS A 23 0.62 4.50 -2.36
CA HIS A 23 -0.14 4.79 -1.15
C HIS A 23 -0.45 6.29 -1.02
N GLY A 24 0.54 7.17 -1.17
CA GLY A 24 0.33 8.62 -1.13
C GLY A 24 -0.56 9.14 -2.26
N ARG A 25 -0.45 8.56 -3.46
CA ARG A 25 -1.23 8.96 -4.63
C ARG A 25 -2.70 8.58 -4.52
N TYR A 26 -3.00 7.36 -4.05
CA TYR A 26 -4.34 6.80 -4.12
C TYR A 26 -5.08 6.78 -2.78
N VAL A 27 -4.36 6.65 -1.66
CA VAL A 27 -4.94 6.48 -0.31
C VAL A 27 -4.65 7.69 0.57
N CYS A 28 -3.39 7.92 0.94
CA CYS A 28 -2.95 8.97 1.86
C CYS A 28 -2.71 10.32 1.13
N LYS A 29 -3.76 10.78 0.43
CA LYS A 29 -3.75 12.02 -0.35
C LYS A 29 -3.49 13.22 0.55
N ALA A 30 -2.66 14.17 0.07
CA ALA A 30 -2.27 15.37 0.82
C ALA A 30 -3.45 16.26 1.27
N ARG A 31 -4.61 16.15 0.61
CA ARG A 31 -5.86 16.78 1.05
C ARG A 31 -6.93 15.70 1.07
N LYS A 32 -7.65 15.59 2.19
CA LYS A 32 -8.71 14.59 2.42
C LYS A 32 -8.18 13.16 2.22
N PRO A 33 -7.36 12.64 3.16
CA PRO A 33 -6.86 11.28 3.09
C PRO A 33 -8.01 10.27 3.19
N ASP A 34 -7.86 9.14 2.51
CA ASP A 34 -8.85 8.07 2.47
C ASP A 34 -8.54 7.01 3.54
N CYS A 35 -8.61 7.40 4.81
CA CYS A 35 -8.22 6.51 5.91
C CYS A 35 -9.05 5.22 6.03
N PRO A 36 -10.36 5.17 5.70
CA PRO A 36 -11.13 3.91 5.76
C PRO A 36 -10.61 2.79 4.86
N VAL A 37 -9.85 3.12 3.81
CA VAL A 37 -9.22 2.13 2.91
C VAL A 37 -7.71 1.99 3.19
N CYS A 38 -7.20 2.60 4.26
CA CYS A 38 -5.79 2.54 4.62
C CYS A 38 -5.49 1.30 5.47
N VAL A 39 -4.58 0.45 4.99
CA VAL A 39 -4.15 -0.80 5.67
C VAL A 39 -3.35 -0.58 6.95
N ILE A 40 -2.90 0.65 7.22
CA ILE A 40 -2.12 1.01 8.43
C ILE A 40 -2.84 2.06 9.31
N ALA A 41 -4.16 2.21 9.17
CA ALA A 41 -4.89 3.26 9.88
C ALA A 41 -4.79 3.12 11.42
N ASP A 42 -4.74 1.88 11.91
CA ASP A 42 -4.58 1.49 13.30
C ASP A 42 -3.25 1.96 13.91
N ILE A 43 -2.17 1.97 13.12
CA ILE A 43 -0.83 2.41 13.56
C ILE A 43 -0.47 3.83 13.08
N CYS A 44 -1.37 4.50 12.33
CA CYS A 44 -1.13 5.83 11.78
C CYS A 44 -1.14 6.90 12.89
N LYS A 45 -0.07 7.69 12.94
CA LYS A 45 0.11 8.80 13.91
C LYS A 45 -0.27 10.18 13.37
N SER A 46 -0.82 10.25 12.15
CA SER A 46 -1.22 11.54 11.56
C SER A 46 -2.38 12.15 12.33
N LYS A 47 -2.33 13.47 12.54
CA LYS A 47 -3.44 14.23 13.15
C LYS A 47 -4.64 14.38 12.20
N GLU A 48 -4.42 14.21 10.90
CA GLU A 48 -5.42 14.38 9.85
C GLU A 48 -6.17 13.08 9.53
N LYS A 49 -5.88 11.97 10.23
CA LYS A 49 -6.55 10.70 9.99
C LYS A 49 -8.04 10.79 10.35
N THR A 50 -8.87 10.06 9.62
CA THR A 50 -10.33 10.09 9.78
C THR A 50 -10.90 8.83 10.44
N THR A 51 -10.08 7.79 10.64
CA THR A 51 -10.46 6.55 11.34
C THR A 51 -9.22 5.85 11.90
N ASP A 52 -9.43 5.04 12.93
CA ASP A 52 -8.45 4.11 13.52
C ASP A 52 -8.66 2.66 13.06
N LEU A 53 -9.71 2.41 12.27
CA LEU A 53 -10.01 1.09 11.72
C LEU A 53 -9.24 0.90 10.41
N PRO A 54 -8.35 -0.11 10.30
CA PRO A 54 -7.61 -0.37 9.07
C PRO A 54 -8.48 -1.12 8.07
N ALA A 55 -8.13 -0.98 6.79
CA ALA A 55 -8.70 -1.83 5.74
C ALA A 55 -8.38 -3.31 6.01
N PRO A 56 -9.31 -4.23 5.73
CA PRO A 56 -9.06 -5.66 5.92
C PRO A 56 -7.92 -6.13 5.00
N LEU A 57 -7.02 -6.94 5.55
CA LEU A 57 -6.05 -7.66 4.74
C LEU A 57 -6.75 -8.86 4.11
N ILE A 58 -6.99 -8.76 2.81
CA ILE A 58 -7.60 -9.82 2.01
C ILE A 58 -6.47 -10.47 1.22
N GLU A 59 -6.31 -11.78 1.38
CA GLU A 59 -5.40 -12.55 0.55
C GLU A 59 -5.92 -12.53 -0.88
N LEU A 60 -5.07 -12.06 -1.81
CA LEU A 60 -5.42 -12.10 -3.23
C LEU A 60 -5.50 -13.58 -3.61
N ALA A 61 -6.60 -13.96 -4.27
CA ALA A 61 -6.69 -15.29 -4.85
C ALA A 61 -5.43 -15.53 -5.71
N PRO A 62 -4.86 -16.74 -5.70
CA PRO A 62 -3.76 -17.07 -6.58
C PRO A 62 -4.15 -16.66 -7.99
N LEU A 63 -3.31 -15.85 -8.63
CA LEU A 63 -3.36 -15.71 -10.08
C LEU A 63 -3.03 -17.11 -10.59
N ASP A 64 -4.05 -17.89 -10.93
CA ASP A 64 -3.82 -19.18 -11.55
C ASP A 64 -3.05 -18.90 -12.84
N GLU A 65 -1.90 -19.55 -12.99
CA GLU A 65 -1.03 -19.35 -14.17
C GLU A 65 -1.73 -19.73 -15.50
N THR A 66 -2.95 -20.26 -15.42
CA THR A 66 -3.85 -20.51 -16.54
C THR A 66 -4.66 -19.29 -17.02
N GLU A 67 -4.93 -18.28 -16.19
CA GLU A 67 -5.73 -17.10 -16.57
C GLU A 67 -4.92 -16.00 -17.25
N ASP A 68 -3.60 -15.92 -17.08
CA ASP A 68 -2.74 -14.92 -17.76
C ASP A 68 -2.74 -15.05 -19.29
N ARG A 69 -3.07 -16.23 -19.84
CA ARG A 69 -3.29 -16.41 -21.29
C ARG A 69 -4.64 -15.90 -21.78
N ALA A 70 -5.63 -15.69 -20.89
CA ALA A 70 -6.98 -15.29 -21.25
C ALA A 70 -7.20 -13.77 -21.23
N ILE A 71 -6.40 -13.02 -20.46
CA ILE A 71 -6.59 -11.56 -20.29
C ILE A 71 -5.78 -10.70 -21.27
N GLY A 72 -4.95 -11.31 -22.14
CA GLY A 72 -4.34 -10.60 -23.27
C GLY A 72 -3.50 -9.37 -22.87
N VAL A 73 -2.85 -9.40 -21.70
CA VAL A 73 -1.81 -8.42 -21.37
C VAL A 73 -0.59 -8.79 -22.20
N SER A 74 -0.48 -8.14 -23.36
CA SER A 74 0.67 -8.16 -24.27
C SER A 74 1.60 -6.99 -24.00
#